data_AF-A0A1Q9T462-F1
#
_entry.id   AF-A0A1Q9T462-F1
#
_cell.length_a   1.000
_cell.length_b   1.000
_cell.length_c   1.000
_cell.angle_alpha   90.00
_cell.angle_beta   90.00
_cell.angle_gamma   90.00
#
_symmetry.space_group_name_H-M   'P 1'
#
loop_
_entity.id
_entity.type
_entity.pdbx_description
1 polymer ?
#
loop_
_entity_poly.entity_id
_entity_poly.type
_entity_poly.pdbx_seq_one_letter_code
_entity_poly.pdbx_strand_id
1 'polypeptide(L)'
;MPTFEDGQVPEGMEPPPVEEGEMPEGVQPPGVEGDELPGGRGGTMSRSHPLVETFLADEEWAAAYEAELTRLRTDLVGGGVLEQAVSTWTTTLEDGAGDLVTADQIEDDADALLAVAG
;
A
#
# COMPACT_ATOMS: atom_id res chain seq x y z
N MET A 1 14.41 -18.81 -32.93
CA MET A 1 13.16 -18.75 -32.15
C MET A 1 12.09 -18.21 -33.09
N PRO A 2 11.03 -18.97 -33.42
CA PRO A 2 9.97 -18.47 -34.28
C PRO A 2 9.21 -17.34 -33.56
N THR A 3 8.97 -16.25 -34.27
CA THR A 3 8.19 -15.09 -33.81
C THR A 3 6.71 -15.35 -34.09
N PHE A 4 5.88 -15.34 -33.05
CA PHE A 4 4.42 -15.40 -33.20
C PHE A 4 3.90 -13.96 -33.29
N GLU A 5 3.23 -13.62 -34.39
CA GLU A 5 2.52 -12.34 -34.56
C GLU A 5 1.24 -12.33 -33.71
N ASP A 6 0.93 -11.18 -33.13
CA ASP A 6 -0.23 -10.97 -32.27
C ASP A 6 -1.53 -11.46 -32.94
N GLY A 7 -2.20 -12.43 -32.30
CA GLY A 7 -3.55 -12.88 -32.68
C GLY A 7 -3.68 -14.34 -33.14
N GLN A 8 -2.61 -15.14 -33.16
CA GLN A 8 -2.71 -16.55 -33.55
C GLN A 8 -2.89 -17.44 -32.31
N VAL A 9 -4.13 -17.89 -32.08
CA VAL A 9 -4.44 -18.98 -31.13
C VAL A 9 -3.78 -20.28 -31.61
N PRO A 10 -3.11 -21.05 -30.72
CA PRO A 10 -2.55 -22.35 -31.06
C PRO A 10 -3.61 -23.30 -31.64
N GLU A 11 -3.27 -23.99 -32.74
CA GLU A 11 -4.12 -25.01 -33.37
C GLU A 11 -4.54 -26.08 -32.33
N GLY A 12 -5.82 -26.09 -31.95
CA GLY A 12 -6.39 -27.05 -31.00
C GLY A 12 -7.35 -26.48 -29.95
N MET A 13 -7.52 -25.16 -29.84
CA MET A 13 -8.53 -24.53 -28.98
C MET A 13 -9.61 -23.88 -29.86
N GLU A 14 -10.69 -24.61 -30.14
CA GLU A 14 -11.90 -24.02 -30.73
C GLU A 14 -12.63 -23.21 -29.64
N PRO A 15 -12.72 -21.87 -29.73
CA PRO A 15 -13.62 -21.12 -28.87
C PRO A 15 -15.07 -21.52 -29.20
N PRO A 16 -15.98 -21.54 -28.21
CA PRO A 16 -17.39 -21.82 -28.47
C PRO A 16 -17.94 -20.78 -29.46
N PRO A 17 -18.90 -21.15 -30.32
CA PRO A 17 -19.41 -20.25 -31.34
C PRO A 17 -20.11 -19.06 -30.65
N VAL A 18 -19.47 -17.90 -30.70
CA VAL A 18 -20.13 -16.62 -30.45
C VAL A 18 -20.64 -16.11 -31.79
N GLU A 19 -21.97 -16.04 -31.94
CA GLU A 19 -22.56 -15.33 -33.09
C GLU A 19 -22.14 -13.85 -33.01
N GLU A 20 -21.64 -13.34 -34.13
CA GLU A 20 -21.10 -12.00 -34.26
C GLU A 20 -22.23 -10.97 -34.12
N GLY A 21 -22.43 -10.44 -32.90
CA GLY A 21 -23.32 -9.29 -32.69
C GLY A 21 -24.08 -9.21 -31.38
N GLU A 22 -24.13 -10.27 -30.55
CA GLU A 22 -24.92 -10.25 -29.31
C GLU A 22 -24.02 -10.49 -28.08
N MET A 23 -23.56 -9.40 -27.44
CA MET A 23 -23.16 -9.49 -26.04
C MET A 23 -24.42 -9.69 -25.18
N PRO A 24 -24.44 -10.65 -24.24
CA PRO A 24 -25.57 -10.82 -23.34
C PRO A 24 -25.78 -9.53 -22.52
N GLU A 25 -26.92 -8.87 -22.73
CA GLU A 25 -27.34 -7.77 -21.86
C GLU A 25 -27.48 -8.29 -20.43
N GLY A 26 -26.61 -7.85 -19.52
CA GLY A 26 -26.77 -8.07 -18.08
C GLY A 26 -25.57 -8.57 -17.28
N VAL A 27 -24.35 -8.63 -17.83
CA VAL A 27 -23.15 -8.92 -17.00
C VAL A 27 -22.41 -7.64 -16.66
N GLN A 28 -22.88 -6.97 -15.60
CA GLN A 28 -22.16 -5.90 -14.92
C GLN A 28 -20.98 -6.54 -14.14
N PRO A 29 -19.73 -6.11 -14.33
CA PRO A 29 -18.65 -6.51 -13.44
C PRO A 29 -18.96 -6.00 -12.02
N PRO A 30 -18.93 -6.84 -10.97
CA PRO A 30 -19.23 -6.38 -9.62
C PRO A 30 -18.18 -5.34 -9.21
N GLY A 31 -18.61 -4.07 -9.15
CA GLY A 31 -17.87 -2.98 -8.51
C GLY A 31 -17.75 -1.66 -9.27
N VAL A 32 -18.26 -1.53 -10.50
CA VAL A 32 -18.17 -0.25 -11.22
C VAL A 32 -19.41 0.00 -12.06
N GLU A 33 -20.31 0.81 -11.50
CA GLU A 33 -21.32 1.66 -12.12
C GLU A 33 -21.94 2.41 -10.93
N GLY A 34 -21.70 3.69 -10.67
CA GLY A 34 -21.71 4.81 -11.60
C GLY A 34 -23.00 5.60 -11.38
N ASP A 35 -23.22 6.15 -10.19
CA ASP A 35 -24.19 7.23 -9.95
C ASP A 35 -23.83 7.97 -8.65
N GLU A 36 -24.12 9.27 -8.63
CA GLU A 36 -23.67 10.27 -7.66
C GLU A 36 -23.68 9.79 -6.19
N LEU A 37 -22.57 9.95 -5.45
CA LEU A 37 -22.59 9.90 -3.98
C LEU A 37 -22.72 11.33 -3.43
N PRO A 38 -23.94 11.81 -3.14
CA PRO A 38 -24.13 13.08 -2.45
C PRO A 38 -23.66 12.92 -1.01
N GLY A 39 -22.62 13.67 -0.65
CA GLY A 39 -22.39 14.12 0.71
C GLY A 39 -22.05 13.04 1.75
N GLY A 40 -20.79 13.08 2.20
CA GLY A 40 -20.47 12.80 3.59
C GLY A 40 -20.43 11.32 3.97
N ARG A 41 -19.22 10.84 4.20
CA ARG A 41 -18.74 10.36 5.51
C ARG A 41 -17.44 9.62 5.24
N GLY A 42 -16.33 10.25 5.65
CA GLY A 42 -15.07 9.56 5.84
C GLY A 42 -15.33 8.37 6.77
N GLY A 43 -15.43 7.19 6.17
CA GLY A 43 -15.50 5.93 6.87
C GLY A 43 -14.08 5.41 6.97
N THR A 44 -13.50 5.48 8.17
CA THR A 44 -12.34 4.70 8.57
C THR A 44 -12.67 3.22 8.41
N MET A 45 -12.48 2.71 7.20
CA MET A 45 -12.51 1.29 6.91
C MET A 45 -11.14 0.74 7.27
N SER A 46 -10.89 0.55 8.57
CA SER A 46 -9.89 -0.42 9.04
C SER A 46 -10.37 -1.80 8.63
N ARG A 47 -10.21 -2.13 7.35
CA ARG A 47 -10.49 -3.45 6.81
C ARG A 47 -9.26 -4.29 7.09
N SER A 48 -9.33 -5.14 8.11
CA SER A 48 -8.44 -6.29 8.16
C SER A 48 -8.58 -7.04 6.83
N HIS A 49 -7.43 -7.31 6.19
CA HIS A 49 -7.41 -7.99 4.91
C HIS A 49 -7.52 -9.50 5.17
N PRO A 50 -8.40 -10.26 4.49
CA PRO A 50 -8.60 -11.69 4.78
C PRO A 50 -7.32 -12.54 4.74
N LEU A 51 -6.34 -12.14 3.92
CA LEU A 51 -5.03 -12.79 3.88
C LEU A 51 -4.24 -12.60 5.18
N VAL A 52 -4.29 -11.42 5.81
CA VAL A 52 -3.57 -11.16 7.07
C VAL A 52 -4.11 -12.06 8.18
N GLU A 53 -5.43 -12.21 8.26
CA GLU A 53 -6.08 -13.10 9.22
C GLU A 53 -5.69 -14.57 8.99
N THR A 54 -5.62 -14.99 7.71
CA THR A 54 -5.25 -16.36 7.35
C THR A 54 -3.79 -16.66 7.65
N PHE A 55 -2.89 -15.74 7.34
CA PHE A 55 -1.45 -15.90 7.59
C PHE A 55 -1.14 -15.86 9.10
N LEU A 56 -1.79 -14.98 9.87
CA LEU A 56 -1.56 -14.91 11.32
C LEU A 56 -2.25 -16.04 12.12
N ALA A 57 -3.16 -16.79 11.49
CA ALA A 57 -3.72 -18.01 12.09
C ALA A 57 -2.77 -19.22 12.02
N ASP A 58 -1.76 -19.16 11.15
CA ASP A 58 -0.68 -20.14 11.11
C ASP A 58 0.38 -19.80 12.16
N GLU A 59 0.59 -20.70 13.13
CA GLU A 59 1.45 -20.45 14.29
C GLU A 59 2.93 -20.25 13.92
N GLU A 60 3.43 -20.97 12.92
CA GLU A 60 4.83 -20.85 12.46
C GLU A 60 5.04 -19.50 11.79
N TRP A 61 4.11 -19.12 10.90
CA TRP A 61 4.16 -17.82 10.23
C TRP A 61 4.02 -16.66 11.21
N ALA A 62 3.05 -16.73 12.13
CA ALA A 62 2.84 -15.70 13.13
C ALA A 62 4.09 -15.50 14.00
N ALA A 63 4.75 -16.59 14.41
CA ALA A 63 6.00 -16.50 15.16
C ALA A 63 7.14 -15.85 14.35
N ALA A 64 7.27 -16.19 13.07
CA ALA A 64 8.26 -15.58 12.18
C ALA A 64 7.99 -14.07 11.97
N TYR A 65 6.73 -13.70 11.77
CA TYR A 65 6.30 -12.31 11.64
C TYR A 65 6.63 -11.48 12.89
N GLU A 66 6.26 -11.97 14.08
CA GLU A 66 6.53 -11.26 15.34
C GLU A 66 8.03 -11.14 15.62
N ALA A 67 8.82 -12.17 15.28
CA ALA A 67 10.27 -12.13 15.41
C ALA A 67 10.89 -11.05 14.53
N GLU A 68 10.48 -10.97 13.26
CA GLU A 68 10.98 -9.95 12.34
C GLU A 68 10.47 -8.55 12.67
N LEU A 69 9.20 -8.42 13.09
CA LEU A 69 8.67 -7.15 13.57
C LEU A 69 9.47 -6.64 14.77
N THR A 70 9.78 -7.52 15.71
CA THR A 70 10.61 -7.18 16.87
C THR A 70 12.01 -6.77 16.44
N ARG A 71 12.66 -7.56 15.57
CA ARG A 71 13.99 -7.23 15.05
C ARG A 71 14.01 -5.87 14.37
N LEU A 72 13.06 -5.61 13.47
CA LEU A 72 12.94 -4.33 12.76
C LEU A 72 12.69 -3.16 13.72
N ARG A 73 11.85 -3.32 14.75
CA ARG A 73 11.66 -2.28 15.76
C ARG A 73 12.94 -2.00 16.54
N THR A 74 13.67 -3.05 16.93
CA THR A 74 14.96 -2.89 17.59
C THR A 74 15.98 -2.20 16.69
N ASP A 75 16.09 -2.61 15.43
CA ASP A 75 17.09 -2.07 14.50
C ASP A 75 16.77 -0.62 14.10
N LEU A 76 15.49 -0.34 13.80
CA LEU A 76 15.09 0.95 13.23
C LEU A 76 14.80 2.01 14.28
N VAL A 77 14.11 1.64 15.36
CA VAL A 77 13.76 2.58 16.45
C VAL A 77 14.81 2.50 17.54
N GLY A 78 14.98 1.34 18.18
CA GLY A 78 15.95 1.19 19.28
C GLY A 78 17.41 1.40 18.86
N GLY A 79 17.71 1.18 17.58
CA GLY A 79 19.04 1.28 16.99
C GLY A 79 19.42 2.68 16.50
N GLY A 80 18.54 3.68 16.65
CA GLY A 80 18.86 5.07 16.31
C GLY A 80 18.71 5.43 14.83
N VAL A 81 18.18 4.56 13.98
CA VAL A 81 18.05 4.82 12.54
C VAL A 81 16.97 5.88 12.29
N LEU A 82 15.86 5.81 13.03
CA LEU A 82 14.81 6.82 12.98
C LEU A 82 15.35 8.20 13.38
N GLU A 83 16.06 8.29 14.50
CA GLU A 83 16.65 9.51 15.03
C GLU A 83 17.63 10.13 14.03
N GLN A 84 18.47 9.31 13.40
CA GLN A 84 19.38 9.76 12.35
C GLN A 84 18.63 10.30 11.13
N ALA A 85 17.56 9.62 10.71
CA ALA A 85 16.75 10.07 9.58
C ALA A 85 16.05 11.40 9.90
N VAL A 86 15.41 11.51 11.07
CA VAL A 86 14.76 12.74 11.53
C VAL A 86 15.77 13.88 11.59
N SER A 87 16.92 13.69 12.23
CA SER A 87 17.98 14.69 12.30
C SER A 87 18.47 15.14 10.92
N THR A 88 18.66 14.21 9.98
CA THR A 88 19.09 14.54 8.61
C THR A 88 18.08 15.44 7.89
N TRP A 89 16.79 15.13 8.03
CA TRP A 89 15.73 15.91 7.41
C TRP A 89 15.53 17.27 8.08
N THR A 90 15.61 17.35 9.42
CA THR A 90 15.59 18.60 10.17
C THR A 90 16.67 19.55 9.65
N THR A 91 17.93 19.09 9.59
CA THR A 91 19.04 19.91 9.06
C THR A 91 18.79 20.34 7.61
N THR A 92 18.29 19.43 6.75
CA THR A 92 18.00 19.74 5.35
C THR A 92 16.95 20.84 5.21
N LEU A 93 15.91 20.83 6.06
CA LEU A 93 14.83 21.81 6.03
C LEU A 93 15.26 23.15 6.62
N GLU A 94 16.02 23.15 7.71
CA GLU A 94 16.59 24.36 8.29
C GLU A 94 17.52 25.08 7.30
N ASP A 95 18.35 24.33 6.57
CA ASP A 95 19.28 24.87 5.58
C ASP A 95 18.58 25.37 4.29
N GLY A 96 17.50 24.70 3.89
CA GLY A 96 16.92 24.83 2.54
C GLY A 96 15.53 25.48 2.45
N ALA A 97 14.79 25.57 3.55
CA ALA A 97 13.37 25.93 3.54
C ALA A 97 12.96 26.88 4.67
N GLY A 98 13.91 27.58 5.29
CA GLY A 98 13.64 28.54 6.38
C GLY A 98 12.75 29.74 5.98
N ASP A 99 12.50 29.94 4.69
CA ASP A 99 11.54 30.92 4.16
C ASP A 99 10.09 30.41 4.13
N LEU A 100 9.88 29.10 4.23
CA LEU A 100 8.57 28.45 4.17
C LEU A 100 8.10 27.91 5.53
N VAL A 101 9.03 27.44 6.37
CA VAL A 101 8.75 26.82 7.66
C VAL A 101 9.76 27.33 8.70
N THR A 102 9.32 27.58 9.92
CA THR A 102 10.19 28.05 11.01
C THR A 102 10.97 26.90 11.64
N ALA A 103 12.16 27.20 12.18
CA ALA A 103 12.96 26.21 12.93
C ALA A 103 12.16 25.57 14.07
N ASP A 104 11.44 26.40 14.86
CA ASP A 104 10.57 25.92 15.94
C ASP A 104 9.54 24.89 15.45
N GLN A 105 8.97 25.07 14.26
CA GLN A 105 7.97 24.14 13.72
C GLN A 105 8.60 22.83 13.25
N ILE A 106 9.83 22.88 12.71
CA ILE A 106 10.59 21.69 12.33
C ILE A 106 10.97 20.88 13.58
N GLU A 107 11.38 21.55 14.66
CA GLU A 107 11.74 20.92 15.93
C GLU A 107 10.51 20.27 16.60
N ASP A 108 9.37 20.97 16.67
CA ASP A 108 8.12 20.44 17.21
C ASP A 108 7.66 19.17 16.44
N ASP A 109 7.73 19.18 15.12
CA ASP A 109 7.35 18.04 14.28
C ASP A 109 8.34 16.86 14.44
N ALA A 110 9.64 17.14 14.55
CA ALA A 110 10.66 16.13 14.81
C ALA A 110 10.44 15.44 16.16
N ASP A 111 10.18 16.21 17.22
CA ASP A 111 9.87 15.69 18.55
C ASP A 111 8.57 14.86 18.54
N ALA A 112 7.54 15.32 17.83
CA ALA A 112 6.29 14.57 17.69
C ALA A 112 6.49 13.21 17.00
N LEU A 113 7.34 13.14 15.97
CA LEU A 113 7.65 11.90 15.27
C LEU A 113 8.44 10.91 16.15
N LEU A 114 9.40 11.41 16.92
CA LEU A 114 10.18 10.57 17.84
C LEU A 114 9.33 10.07 19.01
N ALA A 115 8.40 10.88 19.50
CA ALA A 115 7.51 10.51 20.60
C ALA A 115 6.53 9.38 20.26
N VAL A 116 6.10 9.25 19.00
CA VAL A 116 5.19 8.15 18.58
C VAL A 116 5.92 6.84 18.26
N ALA A 117 7.24 6.89 18.12
CA ALA A 117 8.04 5.72 17.77
C ALA A 117 8.53 4.92 18.98
N GLY A 118 8.69 5.57 20.14
CA GLY A 118 9.03 4.95 21.44
C GLY A 118 7.83 4.42 22.21
#